data_AF-A0A7J7JW13-F1
#
_entry.id   AF-A0A7J7JW13-F1
#
_cell.length_a   1.000
_cell.length_b   1.000
_cell.length_c   1.000
_cell.angle_alpha   90.00
_cell.angle_beta   90.00
_cell.angle_gamma   90.00
#
_symmetry.space_group_name_H-M   'P 1'
#
loop_
_entity.id
_entity.type
_entity.pdbx_description
1 polymer ?
#
loop_
_entity_poly.entity_id
_entity_poly.type
_entity_poly.pdbx_seq_one_letter_code
_entity_poly.pdbx_strand_id
1 'polypeptide(L)'
;MHLLLILVFVMSVQGYETQLSASGMVRYEVGHVDSDVVITAGHSGYKKPAVYGERYENGCYISANDTCAYNSINCTDTTSKDKCGTRVIADVNTSSLAKLLAHRIKLRMNGVRPHVIICDLHRSRVDVNREVNEATFGMSNAKIVYDEYHDFIHRAIVNSSNSGSRNVFYIDIHGQAGNTKTVIGNLIDNNSPSGLAQPTLPNSQAPQTSLGHLVNVSGKSLEDLVRGTYSIGGLIENNSTFGVVPSPTNQMSSTGKWYRGGYSLRE
;
A
#
# COMPACT_ATOMS: atom_id res chain seq x y z
N MET A 1 -18.27 -59.73 -4.93
CA MET A 1 -17.41 -58.81 -4.16
C MET A 1 -17.49 -57.44 -4.84
N HIS A 2 -18.25 -56.50 -4.28
CA HIS A 2 -18.41 -55.16 -4.87
C HIS A 2 -17.38 -54.23 -4.23
N LEU A 3 -16.46 -53.73 -5.04
CA LEU A 3 -15.42 -52.81 -4.62
C LEU A 3 -16.03 -51.40 -4.56
N LEU A 4 -16.33 -50.93 -3.36
CA LEU A 4 -16.78 -49.56 -3.13
C LEU A 4 -15.55 -48.64 -3.19
N LEU A 5 -15.40 -47.90 -4.29
CA LEU A 5 -14.33 -46.91 -4.44
C LEU A 5 -14.71 -45.65 -3.64
N ILE A 6 -14.24 -45.54 -2.40
CA ILE A 6 -14.37 -44.32 -1.61
C ILE A 6 -13.30 -43.35 -2.10
N LEU A 7 -13.68 -42.40 -2.96
CA LEU A 7 -12.88 -41.23 -3.30
C LEU A 7 -12.82 -40.32 -2.06
N VAL A 8 -11.77 -40.50 -1.26
CA VAL A 8 -11.42 -39.55 -0.21
C VAL A 8 -10.82 -38.33 -0.91
N PHE A 9 -11.63 -37.29 -1.12
CA PHE A 9 -11.11 -35.96 -1.39
C PHE A 9 -10.39 -35.47 -0.13
N VAL A 10 -9.10 -35.73 -0.05
CA VAL A 10 -8.23 -34.97 0.85
C VAL A 10 -8.20 -33.57 0.28
N MET A 11 -9.07 -32.69 0.77
CA MET A 11 -8.86 -31.26 0.62
C MET A 11 -7.56 -30.97 1.35
N SER A 12 -6.43 -31.01 0.64
CA SER A 12 -5.18 -30.47 1.15
C SER A 12 -5.47 -29.03 1.51
N VAL A 13 -5.48 -28.72 2.79
CA VAL A 13 -5.35 -27.34 3.24
C VAL A 13 -3.92 -26.95 2.86
N GLN A 14 -3.72 -26.58 1.59
CA GLN A 14 -2.44 -26.07 1.13
C GLN A 14 -2.19 -24.80 1.93
N GLY A 15 -1.35 -24.91 2.96
CA GLY A 15 -0.74 -23.75 3.59
C GLY A 15 -0.02 -22.97 2.50
N TYR A 16 -0.24 -21.66 2.44
CA TYR A 16 0.47 -20.82 1.49
C TYR A 16 1.94 -20.75 1.88
N GLU A 17 2.84 -20.82 0.90
CA GLU A 17 4.25 -20.60 1.14
C GLU A 17 4.42 -19.20 1.75
N THR A 18 5.04 -19.14 2.93
CA THR A 18 5.38 -17.87 3.57
C THR A 18 6.89 -17.77 3.60
N GLN A 19 7.41 -16.82 2.84
CA GLN A 19 8.82 -16.46 2.87
C GLN A 19 9.04 -15.39 3.93
N LEU A 20 10.04 -15.60 4.78
CA LEU A 20 10.48 -14.64 5.77
C LEU A 20 11.78 -14.02 5.26
N SER A 21 11.91 -12.69 5.39
CA SER A 21 13.15 -12.00 5.04
C SER A 21 14.29 -12.35 5.99
N ALA A 22 15.53 -12.04 5.62
CA ALA A 22 16.71 -12.39 6.41
C ALA A 22 16.70 -11.71 7.79
N SER A 23 16.18 -10.48 7.87
CA SER A 23 15.97 -9.77 9.14
C SER A 23 14.88 -10.38 10.03
N GLY A 24 14.01 -11.24 9.49
CA GLY A 24 12.83 -11.76 10.17
C GLY A 24 11.71 -10.74 10.36
N MET A 25 11.77 -9.59 9.69
CA MET A 25 10.83 -8.48 9.87
C MET A 25 9.82 -8.35 8.73
N VAL A 26 10.10 -8.87 7.53
CA VAL A 26 9.18 -8.82 6.40
C VAL A 26 8.71 -10.24 6.06
N ARG A 27 7.40 -10.39 5.86
CA ARG A 27 6.78 -11.64 5.42
C ARG A 27 6.17 -11.47 4.04
N TYR A 28 6.41 -12.44 3.16
CA TYR A 28 5.74 -12.58 1.88
C TYR A 28 4.96 -13.88 1.87
N GLU A 29 3.63 -13.78 1.95
CA GLU A 29 2.72 -14.90 1.70
C GLU A 29 2.51 -15.00 0.19
N VAL A 30 3.12 -15.99 -0.43
CA VAL A 30 3.10 -16.19 -1.87
C VAL A 30 1.68 -16.57 -2.31
N GLY A 31 1.14 -15.78 -3.23
CA GLY A 31 -0.15 -16.00 -3.87
C GLY A 31 -0.09 -17.14 -4.90
N HIS A 32 -1.24 -17.39 -5.52
CA HIS A 32 -1.34 -18.36 -6.61
C HIS A 32 -0.57 -17.84 -7.84
N VAL A 33 0.00 -18.74 -8.64
CA VAL A 33 0.80 -18.38 -9.84
C VAL A 33 0.02 -17.53 -10.85
N ASP A 34 -1.30 -17.76 -10.94
CA ASP A 34 -2.20 -16.99 -11.81
C ASP A 34 -2.73 -15.70 -11.17
N SER A 35 -2.24 -15.31 -9.98
CA SER A 35 -2.73 -14.12 -9.31
C SER A 35 -2.04 -12.86 -9.82
N ASP A 36 -2.84 -11.91 -10.27
CA ASP A 36 -2.45 -10.57 -10.70
C ASP A 36 -2.64 -9.50 -9.60
N VAL A 37 -2.95 -9.91 -8.36
CA VAL A 37 -3.21 -9.00 -7.25
C VAL A 37 -2.08 -9.09 -6.22
N VAL A 38 -1.50 -7.93 -5.89
CA VAL A 38 -0.53 -7.76 -4.82
C VAL A 38 -1.15 -6.90 -3.72
N ILE A 39 -1.02 -7.32 -2.47
CA ILE A 39 -1.55 -6.59 -1.31
C ILE A 39 -0.43 -6.35 -0.32
N THR A 40 -0.25 -5.11 0.14
CA THR A 40 0.71 -4.79 1.19
C THR A 40 0.07 -4.24 2.45
N ALA A 41 0.73 -4.47 3.59
CA ALA A 41 0.45 -3.80 4.85
C ALA A 41 1.78 -3.46 5.55
N GLY A 42 2.32 -2.28 5.26
CA GLY A 42 3.63 -1.85 5.74
C GLY A 42 3.66 -1.34 7.19
N HIS A 43 2.52 -0.93 7.76
CA HIS A 43 2.51 -0.18 9.03
C HIS A 43 1.78 -0.88 10.20
N SER A 44 1.46 -2.17 10.07
CA SER A 44 0.81 -2.94 11.14
C SER A 44 1.79 -3.57 12.15
N GLY A 45 3.10 -3.48 11.89
CA GLY A 45 4.12 -4.11 12.70
C GLY A 45 4.12 -3.63 14.15
N TYR A 46 4.35 -4.56 15.09
CA TYR A 46 4.42 -4.29 16.53
C TYR A 46 5.83 -4.51 17.10
N LYS A 47 6.73 -5.17 16.36
CA LYS A 47 8.10 -5.48 16.82
C LYS A 47 8.90 -4.17 16.93
N LYS A 48 9.61 -3.98 18.04
CA LYS A 48 10.44 -2.79 18.32
C LYS A 48 11.83 -3.15 18.89
N PRO A 49 12.59 -4.10 18.30
CA PRO A 49 13.88 -4.44 18.86
C PRO A 49 14.86 -3.27 18.67
N ALA A 50 15.68 -3.02 19.69
CA ALA A 50 16.52 -1.83 19.79
C ALA A 50 17.55 -1.69 18.65
N VAL A 51 17.91 -2.81 18.01
CA VAL A 51 18.89 -2.87 16.90
C VAL A 51 18.52 -2.01 15.69
N TYR A 52 17.25 -1.67 15.52
CA TYR A 52 16.77 -0.81 14.43
C TYR A 52 16.72 0.68 14.77
N GLY A 53 17.13 1.08 15.99
CA GLY A 53 17.05 2.45 16.48
C GLY A 53 15.63 3.05 16.45
N GLU A 54 15.48 4.38 16.51
CA GLU A 54 14.18 5.06 16.60
C GLU A 54 14.03 6.16 15.56
N ARG A 55 12.83 6.25 15.00
CA ARG A 55 12.35 7.41 14.24
C ARG A 55 11.61 8.36 15.17
N TYR A 56 11.72 9.64 14.88
CA TYR A 56 11.08 10.72 15.62
C TYR A 56 10.03 11.42 14.77
N GLU A 57 9.06 12.08 15.39
CA GLU A 57 7.97 12.80 14.68
C GLU A 57 8.44 14.05 13.91
N ASN A 58 9.73 14.38 13.97
CA ASN A 58 10.35 15.56 13.41
C ASN A 58 11.74 15.21 12.88
N GLY A 59 11.99 15.56 11.62
CA GLY A 59 13.31 15.68 11.04
C GLY A 59 13.92 17.06 11.27
N CYS A 60 15.08 17.28 10.66
CA CYS A 60 15.82 18.52 10.67
C CYS A 60 15.57 19.31 9.38
N TYR A 61 15.12 20.56 9.51
CA TYR A 61 14.88 21.41 8.35
C TYR A 61 16.13 22.23 8.03
N ILE A 62 16.66 22.08 6.82
CA ILE A 62 17.85 22.80 6.36
C ILE A 62 17.40 24.02 5.55
N SER A 63 17.41 25.17 6.21
CA SER A 63 16.97 26.44 5.63
C SER A 63 17.80 26.89 4.41
N ALA A 64 19.07 26.50 4.34
CA ALA A 64 19.98 26.88 3.26
C ALA A 64 19.56 26.35 1.87
N ASN A 65 18.84 25.24 1.80
CA ASN A 65 18.44 24.60 0.54
C ASN A 65 16.98 24.13 0.51
N ASP A 66 16.18 24.48 1.52
CA ASP A 66 14.77 24.09 1.66
C ASP A 66 14.55 22.56 1.63
N THR A 67 15.41 21.82 2.35
CA THR A 67 15.34 20.35 2.43
C THR A 67 15.17 19.82 3.85
N CYS A 68 14.80 18.55 3.98
CA CYS A 68 14.72 17.84 5.24
C CYS A 68 15.83 16.78 5.35
N ALA A 69 16.53 16.76 6.47
CA ALA A 69 17.43 15.70 6.88
C ALA A 69 16.84 14.91 8.04
N TYR A 70 16.81 13.58 7.92
CA TYR A 70 16.21 12.70 8.93
C TYR A 70 17.25 11.90 9.71
N ASN A 71 18.51 11.91 9.28
CA ASN A 71 19.62 11.41 10.08
C ASN A 71 20.25 12.58 10.87
N SER A 72 20.83 12.27 12.04
CA SER A 72 21.43 13.28 12.92
C SER A 72 22.70 13.90 12.35
N ILE A 73 23.44 13.18 11.50
CA ILE A 73 24.71 13.62 10.91
C ILE A 73 24.49 14.82 9.97
N ASN A 74 23.40 14.81 9.21
CA ASN A 74 23.08 15.86 8.25
C ASN A 74 22.22 16.98 8.85
N CYS A 75 21.95 16.96 10.16
CA CYS A 75 21.18 18.00 10.82
C CYS A 75 22.10 19.16 11.23
N THR A 76 22.10 20.24 10.44
CA THR A 76 22.93 21.43 10.69
C THR A 76 22.16 22.61 11.29
N ASP A 77 20.85 22.47 11.48
CA ASP A 77 19.93 23.51 11.97
C ASP A 77 19.03 22.89 13.07
N THR A 78 17.78 23.34 13.18
CA THR A 78 16.81 22.89 14.18
C THR A 78 15.85 21.84 13.64
N THR A 79 15.39 20.96 14.53
CA THR A 79 14.33 20.01 14.19
C THR A 79 13.00 20.72 14.02
N SER A 80 12.23 20.38 12.99
CA SER A 80 10.94 21.01 12.70
C SER A 80 9.88 19.96 12.37
N LYS A 81 8.83 19.87 13.20
CA LYS A 81 7.67 19.02 12.92
C LYS A 81 6.79 19.60 11.81
N ASP A 82 6.74 20.92 11.67
CA ASP A 82 5.88 21.57 10.68
C ASP A 82 6.44 21.43 9.27
N LYS A 83 7.78 21.48 9.12
CA LYS A 83 8.44 21.37 7.81
C LYS A 83 8.90 19.95 7.49
N CYS A 84 9.37 19.20 8.50
CA CYS A 84 9.95 17.87 8.34
C CYS A 84 9.23 16.85 9.25
N GLY A 85 7.91 16.96 9.36
CA GLY A 85 7.11 16.09 10.22
C GLY A 85 7.01 14.66 9.69
N THR A 86 7.12 13.68 10.58
CA THR A 86 6.92 12.26 10.24
C THR A 86 5.78 11.64 11.06
N ARG A 87 5.46 10.37 10.80
CA ARG A 87 4.46 9.60 11.54
C ARG A 87 5.10 8.35 12.11
N VAL A 88 4.92 8.14 13.41
CA VAL A 88 5.46 6.99 14.15
C VAL A 88 4.39 6.06 14.69
N ILE A 89 3.11 6.45 14.57
CA ILE A 89 1.96 5.66 15.01
C ILE A 89 1.68 4.56 13.98
N ALA A 90 1.45 3.34 14.47
CA ALA A 90 1.12 2.17 13.67
C ALA A 90 -0.33 2.18 13.18
N ASP A 91 -0.53 1.49 12.06
CA ASP A 91 -1.82 1.24 11.45
C ASP A 91 -2.33 -0.11 11.95
N VAL A 92 -2.80 -0.13 13.19
CA VAL A 92 -3.19 -1.38 13.88
C VAL A 92 -4.25 -2.14 13.05
N ASN A 93 -4.15 -3.46 13.03
CA ASN A 93 -5.03 -4.41 12.32
C ASN A 93 -4.93 -4.42 10.78
N THR A 94 -4.11 -3.59 10.12
CA THR A 94 -4.06 -3.60 8.64
C THR A 94 -3.48 -4.90 8.05
N SER A 95 -2.58 -5.59 8.73
CA SER A 95 -2.13 -6.93 8.29
C SER A 95 -3.24 -7.97 8.35
N SER A 96 -4.05 -7.97 9.42
CA SER A 96 -5.23 -8.85 9.52
C SER A 96 -6.25 -8.54 8.42
N LEU A 97 -6.47 -7.26 8.13
CA LEU A 97 -7.33 -6.83 7.03
C LEU A 97 -6.78 -7.26 5.66
N ALA A 98 -5.48 -7.10 5.41
CA ALA A 98 -4.84 -7.53 4.17
C ALA A 98 -4.98 -9.05 3.94
N LYS A 99 -4.75 -9.86 4.99
CA LYS A 99 -4.96 -11.31 4.93
C LYS A 99 -6.42 -11.68 4.69
N LEU A 100 -7.36 -11.01 5.38
CA LEU A 100 -8.79 -11.23 5.19
C LEU A 100 -9.22 -10.87 3.77
N LEU A 101 -8.79 -9.72 3.25
CA LEU A 101 -9.08 -9.29 1.89
C LEU A 101 -8.56 -10.32 0.89
N ALA A 102 -7.33 -10.77 1.05
CA ALA A 102 -6.76 -11.76 0.15
C ALA A 102 -7.48 -13.12 0.22
N HIS A 103 -7.92 -13.54 1.41
CA HIS A 103 -8.78 -14.72 1.56
C HIS A 103 -10.13 -14.53 0.88
N ARG A 104 -10.76 -13.36 0.98
CA ARG A 104 -12.04 -13.07 0.31
C ARG A 104 -11.89 -13.04 -1.21
N ILE A 105 -10.81 -12.45 -1.73
CA ILE A 105 -10.51 -12.46 -3.18
C ILE A 105 -10.32 -13.90 -3.65
N LYS A 106 -9.55 -14.72 -2.92
CA LYS A 106 -9.40 -16.15 -3.23
C LYS A 106 -10.73 -16.86 -3.43
N LEU A 107 -11.67 -16.67 -2.50
CA LEU A 107 -12.99 -17.30 -2.55
C LEU A 107 -13.82 -16.84 -3.75
N ARG A 108 -13.61 -15.60 -4.23
CA ARG A 108 -14.31 -15.03 -5.39
C ARG A 108 -13.63 -15.38 -6.72
N MET A 109 -12.33 -15.66 -6.70
CA MET A 109 -11.50 -15.94 -7.86
C MET A 109 -11.17 -17.43 -7.99
N ASN A 110 -12.13 -18.32 -7.66
CA ASN A 110 -12.01 -19.77 -7.81
C ASN A 110 -10.71 -20.39 -7.22
N GLY A 111 -10.22 -19.85 -6.11
CA GLY A 111 -9.01 -20.35 -5.46
C GLY A 111 -7.73 -19.57 -5.78
N VAL A 112 -7.75 -18.64 -6.73
CA VAL A 112 -6.61 -17.75 -7.07
C VAL A 112 -6.45 -16.71 -5.96
N ARG A 113 -5.45 -16.93 -5.09
CA ARG A 113 -5.17 -16.07 -3.94
C ARG A 113 -4.16 -14.96 -4.31
N PRO A 114 -4.39 -13.71 -3.90
CA PRO A 114 -3.41 -12.61 -4.01
C PRO A 114 -2.07 -12.87 -3.31
N HIS A 115 -1.02 -12.23 -3.79
CA HIS A 115 0.24 -12.09 -3.05
C HIS A 115 0.06 -11.11 -1.88
N VAL A 116 0.64 -11.41 -0.70
CA VAL A 116 0.54 -10.53 0.47
C VAL A 116 1.91 -10.27 1.10
N ILE A 117 2.29 -9.00 1.24
CA ILE A 117 3.54 -8.57 1.87
C ILE A 117 3.23 -7.78 3.14
N ILE A 118 3.85 -8.15 4.25
CA ILE A 118 3.62 -7.53 5.57
C ILE A 118 4.96 -7.18 6.20
N CYS A 119 5.09 -5.95 6.69
CA CYS A 119 6.19 -5.56 7.58
C CYS A 119 5.73 -5.70 9.03
N ASP A 120 6.38 -6.59 9.78
CA ASP A 120 6.13 -6.81 11.21
C ASP A 120 6.95 -5.84 12.10
N LEU A 121 7.93 -5.14 11.54
CA LEU A 121 8.68 -4.10 12.24
C LEU A 121 7.81 -2.84 12.38
N HIS A 122 7.77 -2.29 13.60
CA HIS A 122 6.91 -1.16 13.89
C HIS A 122 7.35 0.11 13.15
N ARG A 123 6.38 0.94 12.73
CA ARG A 123 6.60 2.17 11.94
C ARG A 123 7.59 3.15 12.57
N SER A 124 7.65 3.21 13.90
CA SER A 124 8.63 4.01 14.66
C SER A 124 10.08 3.53 14.52
N ARG A 125 10.33 2.40 13.86
CA ARG A 125 11.67 1.87 13.56
C ARG A 125 11.99 2.03 12.07
N VAL A 126 10.99 1.84 11.20
CA VAL A 126 11.08 2.09 9.75
C VAL A 126 9.71 2.47 9.16
N ASP A 127 9.61 3.54 8.36
CA ASP A 127 8.46 3.75 7.46
C ASP A 127 8.78 3.08 6.12
N VAL A 128 8.28 1.88 5.88
CA VAL A 128 8.47 1.25 4.56
C VAL A 128 7.64 1.91 3.45
N ASN A 129 6.96 3.02 3.76
CA ASN A 129 6.14 3.78 2.83
C ASN A 129 6.58 5.25 2.69
N ARG A 130 7.90 5.48 2.78
CA ARG A 130 8.58 6.76 2.57
C ARG A 130 9.82 6.59 1.71
N GLU A 131 10.37 7.72 1.25
CA GLU A 131 11.70 7.73 0.66
C GLU A 131 12.74 7.25 1.69
N VAL A 132 13.76 6.53 1.24
CA VAL A 132 14.65 5.74 2.11
C VAL A 132 15.28 6.54 3.27
N ASN A 133 15.61 7.82 3.09
CA ASN A 133 16.21 8.63 4.14
C ASN A 133 15.20 8.98 5.24
N GLU A 134 13.96 9.36 4.88
CA GLU A 134 12.86 9.57 5.83
C GLU A 134 12.39 8.24 6.46
N ALA A 135 12.42 7.17 5.67
CA ALA A 135 12.01 5.84 6.08
C ALA A 135 12.90 5.29 7.19
N THR A 136 14.21 5.48 7.09
CA THR A 136 15.21 4.79 7.91
C THR A 136 15.91 5.68 8.93
N PHE A 137 15.79 7.02 8.80
CA PHE A 137 16.55 8.00 9.58
C PHE A 137 18.08 7.73 9.53
N GLY A 138 18.56 7.14 8.42
CA GLY A 138 19.95 6.77 8.22
C GLY A 138 20.42 5.52 8.97
N MET A 139 19.52 4.79 9.62
CA MET A 139 19.87 3.59 10.40
C MET A 139 20.04 2.39 9.46
N SER A 140 21.26 1.83 9.41
CA SER A 140 21.62 0.75 8.48
C SER A 140 20.72 -0.49 8.62
N ASN A 141 20.44 -0.92 9.84
CA ASN A 141 19.55 -2.06 10.08
C ASN A 141 18.11 -1.79 9.63
N ALA A 142 17.62 -0.55 9.77
CA ALA A 142 16.30 -0.17 9.26
C ALA A 142 16.27 -0.16 7.73
N LYS A 143 17.38 0.24 7.09
CA LYS A 143 17.54 0.16 5.63
C LYS A 143 17.47 -1.27 5.12
N ILE A 144 18.07 -2.24 5.81
CA ILE A 144 17.96 -3.66 5.45
C ILE A 144 16.47 -4.08 5.37
N VAL A 145 15.67 -3.74 6.39
CA VAL A 145 14.24 -4.08 6.41
C VAL A 145 13.46 -3.34 5.32
N TYR A 146 13.83 -2.08 5.05
CA TYR A 146 13.26 -1.30 3.95
C TYR A 146 13.50 -2.00 2.60
N ASP A 147 14.77 -2.30 2.29
CA ASP A 147 15.15 -2.96 1.04
C ASP A 147 14.45 -4.32 0.90
N GLU A 148 14.42 -5.14 1.96
CA GLU A 148 13.71 -6.43 1.96
C GLU A 148 12.21 -6.30 1.69
N TYR A 149 11.56 -5.24 2.19
CA TYR A 149 10.14 -4.98 1.94
C TYR A 149 9.87 -4.65 0.47
N HIS A 150 10.65 -3.75 -0.10
CA HIS A 150 10.54 -3.34 -1.49
C HIS A 150 10.92 -4.49 -2.44
N ASP A 151 11.97 -5.27 -2.12
CA ASP A 151 12.34 -6.48 -2.86
C ASP A 151 11.21 -7.51 -2.88
N PHE A 152 10.49 -7.68 -1.76
CA PHE A 152 9.37 -8.63 -1.69
C PHE A 152 8.17 -8.15 -2.53
N ILE A 153 7.92 -6.84 -2.60
CA ILE A 153 6.92 -6.25 -3.50
C ILE A 153 7.34 -6.50 -4.96
N HIS A 154 8.58 -6.18 -5.32
CA HIS A 154 9.08 -6.37 -6.68
C HIS A 154 8.95 -7.85 -7.13
N ARG A 155 9.36 -8.80 -6.27
CA ARG A 155 9.21 -10.23 -6.56
C ARG A 155 7.74 -10.63 -6.72
N ALA A 156 6.83 -10.07 -5.93
CA ALA A 156 5.40 -10.33 -6.10
C ALA A 156 4.86 -9.79 -7.43
N ILE A 157 5.24 -8.58 -7.83
CA ILE A 157 4.87 -7.99 -9.12
C ILE A 157 5.39 -8.85 -10.28
N VAL A 158 6.65 -9.29 -10.21
CA VAL A 158 7.24 -10.18 -11.23
C VAL A 158 6.51 -11.53 -11.27
N ASN A 159 6.24 -12.14 -10.12
CA ASN A 159 5.50 -13.40 -10.05
C ASN A 159 4.09 -13.26 -10.65
N SER A 160 3.38 -12.17 -10.33
CA SER A 160 2.09 -11.86 -10.93
C SER A 160 2.17 -11.63 -12.44
N SER A 161 3.23 -10.98 -12.93
CA SER A 161 3.41 -10.68 -14.36
C SER A 161 3.74 -11.93 -15.19
N ASN A 162 4.33 -12.95 -14.58
CA ASN A 162 4.65 -14.22 -15.22
C ASN A 162 3.41 -15.10 -15.49
N SER A 163 2.24 -14.74 -14.95
CA SER A 163 0.95 -15.38 -15.25
C SER A 163 0.44 -15.16 -16.69
N GLY A 164 1.14 -14.33 -17.47
CA GLY A 164 0.72 -13.91 -18.81
C GLY A 164 -0.10 -12.62 -18.82
N SER A 165 -0.56 -12.14 -17.66
CA SER A 165 -1.10 -10.78 -17.48
C SER A 165 0.04 -9.79 -17.26
N ARG A 166 0.10 -8.71 -18.05
CA ARG A 166 1.03 -7.58 -17.81
C ARG A 166 0.48 -6.56 -16.80
N ASN A 167 -0.70 -6.84 -16.23
CA ASN A 167 -1.45 -5.89 -15.45
C ASN A 167 -1.51 -6.38 -14.01
N VAL A 168 -0.76 -5.73 -13.12
CA VAL A 168 -0.80 -6.04 -11.69
C VAL A 168 -1.70 -5.03 -10.99
N PHE A 169 -2.66 -5.53 -10.22
CA PHE A 169 -3.47 -4.71 -9.33
C PHE A 169 -2.85 -4.67 -7.94
N TYR A 170 -2.15 -3.58 -7.63
CA TYR A 170 -1.45 -3.39 -6.37
C TYR A 170 -2.28 -2.56 -5.38
N ILE A 171 -2.60 -3.16 -4.22
CA ILE A 171 -3.35 -2.55 -3.11
C ILE A 171 -2.44 -2.38 -1.89
N ASP A 172 -2.23 -1.13 -1.45
CA ASP A 172 -1.51 -0.81 -0.21
C ASP A 172 -2.50 -0.45 0.92
N ILE A 173 -2.59 -1.29 1.95
CA ILE A 173 -3.59 -1.18 3.01
C ILE A 173 -3.07 -0.35 4.18
N HIS A 174 -3.78 0.76 4.45
CA HIS A 174 -3.50 1.67 5.55
C HIS A 174 -4.68 1.85 6.49
N GLY A 175 -4.35 2.20 7.74
CA GLY A 175 -5.30 2.58 8.77
C GLY A 175 -5.29 4.09 8.95
N GLN A 176 -6.42 4.66 9.36
CA GLN A 176 -6.51 6.08 9.67
C GLN A 176 -7.32 6.30 10.95
N ALA A 177 -6.97 7.35 11.69
CA ALA A 177 -7.74 7.80 12.84
C ALA A 177 -8.63 8.99 12.47
N GLY A 178 -9.86 9.01 12.99
CA GLY A 178 -10.75 10.17 12.91
C GLY A 178 -11.48 10.37 11.57
N ASN A 179 -11.46 9.38 10.67
CA ASN A 179 -12.29 9.37 9.47
C ASN A 179 -12.88 7.97 9.28
N THR A 180 -14.20 7.88 9.20
CA THR A 180 -14.95 6.63 9.06
C THR A 180 -15.08 6.16 7.61
N LYS A 181 -14.65 6.98 6.64
CA LYS A 181 -14.72 6.67 5.21
C LYS A 181 -13.45 5.99 4.72
N THR A 182 -13.58 5.02 3.83
CA THR A 182 -12.43 4.45 3.08
C THR A 182 -11.88 5.50 2.12
N VAL A 183 -10.56 5.71 2.11
CA VAL A 183 -9.89 6.67 1.22
C VAL A 183 -9.10 5.93 0.15
N ILE A 184 -9.33 6.26 -1.12
CA ILE A 184 -8.64 5.64 -2.28
C ILE A 184 -7.71 6.68 -2.92
N GLY A 185 -6.42 6.63 -2.58
CA GLY A 185 -5.48 7.71 -2.88
C GLY A 185 -5.04 7.86 -4.34
N ASN A 186 -4.95 6.75 -5.09
CA ASN A 186 -4.54 6.68 -6.51
C ASN A 186 -3.27 7.47 -6.93
N LEU A 187 -2.41 7.89 -5.99
CA LEU A 187 -1.28 8.82 -6.19
C LEU A 187 -1.68 10.24 -6.63
N ILE A 188 -2.92 10.67 -6.34
CA ILE A 188 -3.46 11.99 -6.70
C ILE A 188 -3.44 12.90 -5.47
N ASP A 189 -2.80 14.06 -5.53
CA ASP A 189 -2.88 15.07 -4.46
C ASP A 189 -4.27 15.71 -4.37
N ASN A 190 -4.68 16.22 -3.21
CA ASN A 190 -5.98 16.90 -3.12
C ASN A 190 -5.94 18.31 -3.74
N ASN A 191 -5.06 19.16 -3.20
CA ASN A 191 -5.02 20.60 -3.45
C ASN A 191 -3.80 20.98 -4.32
N SER A 192 -3.64 20.30 -5.46
CA SER A 192 -2.66 20.67 -6.48
C SER A 192 -3.37 21.08 -7.78
N PRO A 193 -2.67 21.71 -8.74
CA PRO A 193 -3.24 22.04 -10.06
C PRO A 193 -3.74 20.82 -10.86
N SER A 194 -3.28 19.61 -10.51
CA SER A 194 -3.70 18.33 -11.06
C SER A 194 -4.35 17.44 -9.99
N GLY A 195 -4.94 18.06 -8.96
CA GLY A 195 -5.42 17.38 -7.77
C GLY A 195 -6.89 17.01 -7.80
N LEU A 196 -7.31 16.21 -6.84
CA LEU A 196 -8.67 15.69 -6.72
C LEU A 196 -9.74 16.79 -6.57
N ALA A 197 -9.39 17.92 -5.96
CA ALA A 197 -10.30 19.05 -5.78
C ALA A 197 -10.57 19.84 -7.08
N GLN A 198 -9.88 19.51 -8.18
CA GLN A 198 -10.11 20.17 -9.46
C GLN A 198 -11.47 19.77 -10.07
N PRO A 199 -12.13 20.69 -10.82
CA PRO A 199 -13.42 20.40 -11.46
C PRO A 199 -13.39 19.25 -12.46
N THR A 200 -12.22 18.96 -13.03
CA THR A 200 -12.03 17.90 -14.04
C THR A 200 -10.65 17.27 -13.89
N LEU A 201 -10.56 15.95 -14.13
CA LEU A 201 -9.32 15.18 -14.21
C LEU A 201 -9.09 14.72 -15.67
N PRO A 202 -8.38 15.49 -16.49
CA PRO A 202 -8.12 15.14 -17.89
C PRO A 202 -7.17 13.94 -18.01
N ASN A 203 -7.34 13.14 -19.06
CA ASN A 203 -6.49 11.96 -19.33
C ASN A 203 -4.99 12.28 -19.46
N SER A 204 -4.62 13.52 -19.77
CA SER A 204 -3.22 13.97 -19.80
C SER A 204 -2.52 13.88 -18.44
N GLN A 205 -3.27 13.79 -17.34
CA GLN A 205 -2.76 13.60 -15.98
C GLN A 205 -2.64 12.12 -15.57
N ALA A 206 -3.11 11.18 -16.39
CA ALA A 206 -3.13 9.77 -16.03
C ALA A 206 -1.73 9.19 -15.77
N PRO A 207 -0.67 9.53 -16.55
CA PRO A 207 0.70 9.04 -16.30
C PRO A 207 1.29 9.40 -14.94
N GLN A 208 0.76 10.43 -14.26
CA GLN A 208 1.21 10.87 -12.94
C GLN A 208 0.48 10.14 -11.80
N THR A 209 -0.47 9.25 -12.12
CA THR A 209 -1.30 8.51 -11.16
C THR A 209 -1.04 7.01 -11.25
N SER A 210 -1.50 6.26 -10.25
CA SER A 210 -1.52 4.78 -10.29
C SER A 210 -2.50 4.20 -11.32
N LEU A 211 -3.30 5.03 -11.99
CA LEU A 211 -4.33 4.60 -12.95
C LEU A 211 -3.90 4.78 -14.42
N GLY A 212 -2.69 5.27 -14.68
CA GLY A 212 -2.21 5.58 -16.03
C GLY A 212 -2.34 4.42 -17.02
N HIS A 213 -1.94 3.22 -16.59
CA HIS A 213 -2.09 2.02 -17.41
C HIS A 213 -3.57 1.65 -17.61
N LEU A 214 -4.39 1.76 -16.56
CA LEU A 214 -5.81 1.39 -16.60
C LEU A 214 -6.61 2.28 -17.56
N VAL A 215 -6.31 3.58 -17.63
CA VAL A 215 -6.90 4.50 -18.63
C VAL A 215 -6.67 3.97 -20.05
N ASN A 216 -5.44 3.52 -20.35
CA ASN A 216 -5.09 3.06 -21.69
C ASN A 216 -5.78 1.75 -22.07
N VAL A 217 -5.88 0.78 -21.15
CA VAL A 217 -6.43 -0.55 -21.47
C VAL A 217 -7.95 -0.64 -21.34
N SER A 218 -8.58 0.24 -20.55
CA SER A 218 -10.03 0.21 -20.34
C SER A 218 -10.81 1.10 -21.31
N GLY A 219 -10.16 2.09 -21.93
CA GLY A 219 -10.81 3.14 -22.71
C GLY A 219 -11.69 4.08 -21.87
N LYS A 220 -11.59 4.04 -20.54
CA LYS A 220 -12.29 4.96 -19.62
C LYS A 220 -11.45 6.22 -19.38
N SER A 221 -12.12 7.33 -19.08
CA SER A 221 -11.43 8.55 -18.70
C SER A 221 -10.80 8.42 -17.31
N LEU A 222 -9.77 9.22 -17.02
CA LEU A 222 -9.19 9.31 -15.68
C LEU A 222 -10.26 9.73 -14.66
N GLU A 223 -11.10 10.70 -15.01
CA GLU A 223 -12.27 11.13 -14.24
C GLU A 223 -13.17 9.94 -13.86
N ASP A 224 -13.53 9.09 -14.82
CA ASP A 224 -14.39 7.93 -14.60
C ASP A 224 -13.76 6.90 -13.65
N LEU A 225 -12.46 6.69 -13.77
CA LEU A 225 -11.71 5.71 -12.95
C LEU A 225 -11.37 6.24 -11.55
N VAL A 226 -11.34 7.56 -11.35
CA VAL A 226 -11.09 8.17 -10.05
C VAL A 226 -12.38 8.36 -9.26
N ARG A 227 -13.41 8.95 -9.85
CA ARG A 227 -14.64 9.34 -9.13
C ARG A 227 -15.94 9.07 -9.89
N GLY A 228 -15.89 8.44 -11.06
CA GLY A 228 -17.08 7.97 -11.79
C GLY A 228 -17.57 6.60 -11.33
N THR A 229 -18.58 6.06 -12.02
CA THR A 229 -19.21 4.78 -11.67
C THR A 229 -18.31 3.57 -11.86
N TYR A 230 -17.25 3.70 -12.65
CA TYR A 230 -16.21 2.68 -12.87
C TYR A 230 -15.04 2.77 -11.89
N SER A 231 -15.00 3.80 -11.04
CA SER A 231 -13.98 3.93 -9.99
C SER A 231 -14.15 2.87 -8.90
N ILE A 232 -13.07 2.54 -8.19
CA ILE A 232 -13.14 1.65 -7.01
C ILE A 232 -14.15 2.18 -5.99
N GLY A 233 -14.20 3.50 -5.78
CA GLY A 233 -15.19 4.12 -4.91
C GLY A 233 -16.62 3.90 -5.40
N GLY A 234 -16.89 4.13 -6.68
CA GLY A 234 -18.21 3.86 -7.27
C GLY A 234 -18.62 2.40 -7.16
N LEU A 235 -17.70 1.46 -7.39
CA LEU A 235 -17.96 0.03 -7.21
C LEU A 235 -18.26 -0.33 -5.75
N ILE A 236 -17.56 0.26 -4.79
CA ILE A 236 -17.82 0.03 -3.35
C ILE A 236 -19.17 0.61 -2.94
N GLU A 237 -19.50 1.83 -3.35
CA GLU A 237 -20.80 2.46 -3.02
C GLU A 237 -21.97 1.67 -3.58
N ASN A 238 -21.86 1.15 -4.80
CA ASN A 238 -22.93 0.39 -5.43
C ASN A 238 -23.15 -1.01 -4.82
N ASN A 239 -22.17 -1.53 -4.07
CA ASN A 239 -22.19 -2.89 -3.54
C ASN A 239 -22.13 -2.96 -2.01
N SER A 240 -22.15 -1.82 -1.32
CA SER A 240 -22.04 -1.77 0.14
C SER A 240 -22.61 -0.48 0.73
N THR A 241 -22.67 -0.42 2.05
CA THR A 241 -23.03 0.79 2.80
C THR A 241 -21.79 1.56 3.28
N PHE A 242 -20.59 1.18 2.84
CA PHE A 242 -19.35 1.82 3.28
C PHE A 242 -19.22 3.20 2.64
N GLY A 243 -18.98 4.22 3.48
CA GLY A 243 -18.53 5.51 3.00
C GLY A 243 -17.15 5.36 2.36
N VAL A 244 -17.00 5.84 1.14
CA VAL A 244 -15.73 5.81 0.40
C VAL A 244 -15.52 7.15 -0.29
N VAL A 245 -14.25 7.49 -0.53
CA VAL A 245 -13.86 8.71 -1.20
C VAL A 245 -12.53 8.53 -1.95
N PRO A 246 -12.40 9.01 -3.20
CA PRO A 246 -13.44 9.57 -4.06
C PRO A 246 -14.43 8.53 -4.58
N SER A 247 -15.62 9.00 -4.95
CA SER A 247 -16.71 8.23 -5.54
C SER A 247 -17.70 9.16 -6.27
N PRO A 248 -18.70 8.61 -7.02
CA PRO A 248 -19.71 9.43 -7.68
C PRO A 248 -20.50 10.33 -6.73
N THR A 249 -20.83 9.82 -5.54
CA THR A 249 -21.65 10.56 -4.56
C THR A 249 -20.81 11.34 -3.55
N ASN A 250 -19.50 11.15 -3.54
CA ASN A 250 -18.58 11.76 -2.58
C ASN A 250 -17.20 11.98 -3.20
N GLN A 251 -16.99 13.14 -3.80
CA GLN A 251 -15.76 13.48 -4.54
C GLN A 251 -14.63 14.04 -3.65
N MET A 252 -14.81 14.11 -2.32
CA MET A 252 -13.96 14.82 -1.34
C MET A 252 -14.05 16.35 -1.44
N SER A 253 -14.05 17.05 -0.29
CA SER A 253 -14.00 18.52 -0.25
C SER A 253 -12.55 19.01 -0.24
N SER A 254 -12.31 20.25 -0.69
CA SER A 254 -10.99 20.91 -0.65
C SER A 254 -10.40 21.04 0.78
N THR A 255 -11.22 20.83 1.80
CA THR A 255 -10.90 21.02 3.23
C THR A 255 -10.71 19.72 4.02
N GLY A 256 -10.94 18.55 3.41
CA GLY A 256 -10.84 17.25 4.08
C GLY A 256 -9.39 16.74 4.23
N LYS A 257 -9.14 15.92 5.26
CA LYS A 257 -7.89 15.15 5.36
C LYS A 257 -7.83 14.12 4.23
N TRP A 258 -6.77 14.19 3.43
CA TRP A 258 -6.58 13.36 2.25
C TRP A 258 -5.30 12.53 2.35
N TYR A 259 -5.36 11.30 1.84
CA TYR A 259 -4.21 10.41 1.73
C TYR A 259 -4.09 9.98 0.27
N ARG A 260 -3.12 10.55 -0.44
CA ARG A 260 -2.90 10.27 -1.86
C ARG A 260 -2.35 8.88 -2.16
N GLY A 261 -1.95 8.12 -1.15
CA GLY A 261 -1.21 6.87 -1.32
C GLY A 261 0.29 7.03 -1.03
N GLY A 262 0.93 5.87 -0.90
CA GLY A 262 2.27 5.71 -0.36
C GLY A 262 3.41 5.84 -1.37
N TYR A 263 4.64 5.92 -0.85
CA TYR A 263 5.86 5.80 -1.65
C TYR A 263 5.98 4.42 -2.31
N SER A 264 5.57 3.35 -1.62
CA SER A 264 5.70 1.97 -2.12
C SER A 264 4.83 1.70 -3.35
N LEU A 265 3.87 2.56 -3.71
CA LEU A 265 3.09 2.40 -4.95
C LEU A 265 3.85 2.85 -6.21
N ARG A 266 5.12 3.22 -6.09
CA ARG A 266 5.98 3.70 -7.19
C ARG A 266 6.98 2.66 -7.70
N GLU A 267 6.86 1.42 -7.23
CA GLU A 267 7.64 0.27 -7.73
C GLU A 267 7.39 -0.05 -9.20
#